data_AF-A0A3R7NXI4-F1
#
_entry.id   AF-A0A3R7NXI4-F1
#
_cell.length_a   1.000
_cell.length_b   1.000
_cell.length_c   1.000
_cell.angle_alpha   90.00
_cell.angle_beta   90.00
_cell.angle_gamma   90.00
#
_symmetry.space_group_name_H-M   'P 1'
#
loop_
_entity.id
_entity.type
_entity.pdbx_description
1 polymer ?
#
loop_
_entity_poly.entity_id
_entity_poly.type
_entity_poly.pdbx_seq_one_letter_code
_entity_poly.pdbx_strand_id
1 'polypeptide(L)'
;MPETGEEVTPPETLRRAALESRRACPLHLMKAELPRAAESPQLCASPSVPELLDLVRAVRLQYMRLVVEIAEASGTTTSVDALATASKQIEALAHPIAELQRGIRSKNSQCVRLALRDHLANEVEARRRALSRMGAALSIARQCG
;
A
#
# COMPACT_ATOMS: atom_id res chain seq x y z
N MET A 1 -25.88 34.67 17.73
CA MET A 1 -25.38 33.55 18.56
C MET A 1 -24.72 32.58 17.60
N PRO A 2 -23.38 32.44 17.60
CA PRO A 2 -22.70 31.61 16.61
C PRO A 2 -22.78 30.14 17.02
N GLU A 3 -23.24 29.30 16.12
CA GLU A 3 -23.19 27.84 16.27
C GLU A 3 -21.73 27.39 16.12
N THR A 4 -21.19 26.86 17.21
CA THR A 4 -19.87 26.25 17.24
C THR A 4 -20.01 24.87 16.62
N GLY A 5 -19.56 24.75 15.37
CA GLY A 5 -19.39 23.45 14.72
C GLY A 5 -18.40 22.62 15.51
N GLU A 6 -18.90 21.57 16.18
CA GLU A 6 -18.05 20.53 16.74
C GLU A 6 -17.29 19.86 15.60
N GLU A 7 -16.00 20.18 15.51
CA GLU A 7 -15.05 19.49 14.65
C GLU A 7 -14.88 18.06 15.18
N VAL A 8 -15.73 17.14 14.69
CA VAL A 8 -15.66 15.71 14.99
C VAL A 8 -14.31 15.20 14.52
N THR A 9 -13.36 15.13 15.44
CA THR A 9 -12.02 14.65 15.15
C THR A 9 -12.11 13.14 14.95
N PRO A 10 -11.64 12.60 13.80
CA PRO A 10 -11.73 11.17 13.55
C PRO A 10 -10.90 10.42 14.60
N PRO A 11 -11.37 9.25 15.06
CA PRO A 11 -10.63 8.37 15.98
C PRO A 11 -9.17 8.20 15.56
N GLU A 12 -8.24 8.15 16.52
CA GLU A 12 -6.80 8.03 16.25
C GLU A 12 -6.45 6.88 15.30
N THR A 13 -7.23 5.80 15.31
CA THR A 13 -7.08 4.66 14.40
C THR A 13 -7.31 5.02 12.94
N LEU A 14 -8.34 5.82 12.64
CA LEU A 14 -8.60 6.35 11.29
C LEU A 14 -7.54 7.39 10.90
N ARG A 15 -7.07 8.17 11.87
CA ARG A 15 -5.97 9.13 11.65
C ARG A 15 -4.66 8.43 11.32
N ARG A 16 -4.32 7.33 12.01
CA ARG A 16 -3.15 6.48 11.73
C ARG A 16 -3.28 5.77 10.39
N ALA A 17 -4.43 5.20 10.06
CA ALA A 17 -4.66 4.58 8.75
C ALA A 17 -4.55 5.60 7.59
N ALA A 18 -5.06 6.81 7.78
CA ALA A 18 -4.92 7.90 6.82
C ALA A 18 -3.46 8.39 6.70
N LEU A 19 -2.71 8.44 7.81
CA LEU A 19 -1.30 8.79 7.85
C LEU A 19 -0.41 7.71 7.20
N GLU A 20 -0.70 6.43 7.40
CA GLU A 20 -0.01 5.30 6.77
C GLU A 20 -0.29 5.26 5.26
N SER A 21 -1.52 5.55 4.85
CA SER A 21 -1.88 5.72 3.44
C SER A 21 -1.11 6.87 2.78
N ARG A 22 -0.81 7.96 3.52
CA ARG A 22 -0.05 9.10 3.01
C ARG A 22 1.47 8.87 3.04
N ARG A 23 1.97 8.10 4.01
CA ARG A 23 3.40 7.78 4.16
C ARG A 23 3.90 6.69 3.21
N ALA A 24 3.01 5.91 2.60
CA ALA A 24 3.37 4.89 1.61
C ALA A 24 3.97 5.44 0.30
N CYS A 25 4.06 6.77 0.12
CA CYS A 25 4.82 7.41 -0.95
C CYS A 25 5.57 8.65 -0.44
N PRO A 26 6.82 8.54 0.00
CA PRO A 26 7.75 9.66 -0.10
C PRO A 26 8.24 9.70 -1.56
N LEU A 27 7.43 10.26 -2.46
CA LEU A 27 7.97 10.70 -3.75
C LEU A 27 8.89 11.87 -3.43
N HIS A 28 10.18 11.56 -3.29
CA HIS A 28 11.22 12.57 -3.40
C HIS A 28 10.97 13.36 -4.67
N LEU A 29 10.97 14.67 -4.50
CA LEU A 29 10.83 15.71 -5.48
C LEU A 29 12.01 15.65 -6.48
N MET A 30 12.12 14.60 -7.28
CA MET A 30 12.95 14.62 -8.48
C MET A 30 12.06 15.07 -9.63
N LYS A 31 12.46 16.17 -10.26
CA LYS A 31 11.90 16.73 -11.49
C LYS A 31 11.98 15.70 -12.64
N ALA A 32 11.10 14.71 -12.61
CA ALA A 32 10.79 13.89 -13.75
C ALA A 32 9.26 13.93 -13.85
N GLU A 33 8.78 14.59 -14.90
CA GLU A 33 7.39 14.55 -15.32
C GLU A 33 7.04 13.09 -15.65
N LEU A 34 6.68 12.32 -14.62
CA LEU A 34 6.03 11.04 -14.79
C LEU A 34 4.60 11.37 -15.23
N PRO A 35 4.15 10.93 -16.41
CA PRO A 35 2.78 11.18 -16.81
C PRO A 35 1.88 10.62 -15.73
N ARG A 36 0.96 11.46 -15.23
CA ARG A 36 -0.24 11.02 -14.51
C ARG A 36 -0.98 10.10 -15.48
N ALA A 37 -0.58 8.84 -15.56
CA ALA A 37 -1.42 7.80 -16.08
C ALA A 37 -2.59 7.80 -15.10
N ALA A 38 -3.71 8.37 -15.56
CA ALA A 38 -4.98 8.27 -14.87
C ALA A 38 -5.11 6.82 -14.37
N GLU A 39 -5.34 6.66 -13.07
CA GLU A 39 -5.72 5.38 -12.50
C GLU A 39 -7.07 5.01 -13.13
N SER A 40 -6.98 4.49 -14.36
CA SER A 40 -8.05 3.73 -14.96
C SER A 40 -8.30 2.58 -14.00
N PRO A 41 -9.56 2.31 -13.60
CA PRO A 41 -9.89 1.15 -12.80
C PRO A 41 -9.75 -0.06 -13.72
N GLN A 42 -8.50 -0.45 -14.00
CA GLN A 42 -8.22 -1.69 -14.67
C GLN A 42 -8.52 -2.78 -13.65
N LEU A 43 -9.62 -3.48 -13.89
CA LEU A 43 -9.96 -4.82 -13.39
C LEU A 43 -8.90 -5.87 -13.80
N CYS A 44 -7.64 -5.48 -13.97
CA CYS A 44 -6.53 -6.41 -14.09
C CYS A 44 -6.41 -7.08 -12.73
N ALA A 45 -6.42 -8.42 -12.72
CA ALA A 45 -6.20 -9.21 -11.52
C ALA A 45 -4.94 -8.68 -10.81
N SER A 46 -5.12 -8.13 -9.61
CA SER A 46 -3.99 -7.68 -8.78
C SER A 46 -3.11 -8.90 -8.54
N PRO A 47 -1.79 -8.81 -8.81
CA PRO A 47 -0.91 -9.96 -8.69
C PRO A 47 -1.04 -10.59 -7.30
N SER A 48 -1.04 -11.91 -7.23
CA SER A 48 -1.14 -12.63 -5.97
C SER A 48 0.10 -12.37 -5.10
N VAL A 49 0.00 -12.59 -3.78
CA VAL A 49 1.18 -12.45 -2.90
C VAL A 49 2.32 -13.40 -3.33
N PRO A 50 2.06 -14.68 -3.69
CA PRO A 50 3.08 -15.55 -4.26
C PRO A 50 3.76 -14.98 -5.51
N GLU A 51 2.99 -14.47 -6.47
CA GLU A 51 3.52 -13.84 -7.70
C GLU A 51 4.44 -12.65 -7.41
N LEU A 52 4.08 -11.82 -6.43
CA LEU A 52 4.94 -10.71 -6.01
C LEU A 52 6.24 -11.19 -5.37
N LEU A 53 6.19 -12.26 -4.58
CA LEU A 53 7.39 -12.86 -3.99
C LEU A 53 8.29 -13.51 -5.05
N ASP A 54 7.70 -14.14 -6.07
CA ASP A 54 8.45 -14.63 -7.23
C ASP A 54 9.13 -13.50 -7.98
N LEU A 55 8.41 -12.38 -8.19
CA LEU A 55 8.97 -11.20 -8.84
C LEU A 55 10.13 -10.59 -8.03
N VAL A 56 10.01 -10.52 -6.69
CA VAL A 56 11.10 -10.10 -5.80
C VAL A 56 12.33 -10.99 -5.97
N ARG A 57 12.13 -12.32 -5.99
CA ARG A 57 13.23 -13.28 -6.19
C ARG A 57 13.90 -13.09 -7.54
N ALA A 58 13.11 -12.93 -8.60
CA ALA A 58 13.62 -12.72 -9.96
C ALA A 58 14.42 -11.42 -10.09
N VAL A 59 13.90 -10.30 -9.56
CA VAL A 59 14.59 -8.99 -9.55
C VAL A 59 15.89 -9.08 -8.76
N ARG A 60 15.87 -9.72 -7.59
CA ARG A 60 17.09 -9.90 -6.78
C ARG A 60 18.15 -10.70 -7.53
N LEU A 61 17.76 -11.79 -8.20
CA LEU A 61 18.68 -12.62 -8.97
C LEU A 61 19.31 -11.83 -10.12
N GLN A 62 18.51 -11.06 -10.86
CA GLN A 62 18.99 -10.22 -11.96
C GLN A 62 19.93 -9.11 -11.45
N TYR A 63 19.58 -8.46 -10.33
CA TYR A 63 20.44 -7.46 -9.70
C TYR A 63 21.79 -8.06 -9.25
N MET A 64 21.76 -9.24 -8.61
CA MET A 64 23.00 -9.91 -8.20
C MET A 64 23.89 -10.26 -9.39
N ARG A 65 23.31 -10.76 -10.50
CA ARG A 65 24.05 -11.04 -11.74
C ARG A 65 24.70 -9.78 -12.29
N LEU A 66 23.94 -8.70 -12.42
CA LEU A 66 24.45 -7.41 -12.87
C LEU A 66 25.62 -6.91 -12.01
N VAL A 67 25.51 -7.01 -10.67
CA VAL A 67 26.59 -6.59 -9.76
C VAL A 67 27.87 -7.42 -9.98
N VAL A 68 27.73 -8.74 -10.14
CA VAL A 68 28.87 -9.62 -10.42
C VAL A 68 29.50 -9.28 -11.77
N GLU A 69 28.69 -9.11 -12.82
CA GLU A 69 29.17 -8.77 -14.16
C GLU A 69 29.92 -7.42 -14.18
N ILE A 70 29.43 -6.40 -13.45
CA ILE A 70 30.11 -5.11 -13.30
C ILE A 70 31.43 -5.26 -12.51
N ALA A 71 31.44 -6.05 -11.45
CA ALA A 71 32.63 -6.29 -10.64
C ALA A 71 33.73 -7.03 -11.44
N GLU A 72 33.35 -8.00 -12.28
CA GLU A 72 34.28 -8.71 -13.16
C GLU A 72 34.82 -7.79 -14.27
N ALA A 73 33.95 -6.98 -14.87
CA ALA A 73 34.32 -6.03 -15.93
C ALA A 73 35.24 -4.90 -15.45
N SER A 74 35.21 -4.55 -14.16
CA SER A 74 36.06 -3.50 -13.58
C SER A 74 37.48 -3.98 -13.21
N GLY A 75 37.70 -5.29 -13.15
CA GLY A 75 39.04 -5.90 -12.99
C GLY A 75 39.81 -6.09 -14.31
N THR A 76 39.13 -6.00 -15.44
CA THR A 76 39.72 -6.00 -16.80
C THR A 76 39.61 -4.59 -17.39
N THR A 77 40.40 -4.24 -18.41
CA THR A 77 40.24 -2.94 -19.09
C THR A 77 38.81 -2.80 -19.59
N THR A 78 38.00 -1.99 -18.89
CA THR A 78 36.58 -1.80 -19.15
C THR A 78 36.36 -1.42 -20.61
N SER A 79 35.79 -2.34 -21.39
CA SER A 79 35.42 -2.09 -22.77
C SER A 79 34.12 -1.27 -22.81
N VAL A 80 33.98 -0.42 -23.84
CA VAL A 80 32.76 0.36 -24.09
C VAL A 80 31.51 -0.55 -24.21
N ASP A 81 31.70 -1.78 -24.70
CA ASP A 81 30.61 -2.75 -24.85
C ASP A 81 30.13 -3.30 -23.50
N ALA A 82 31.02 -3.45 -22.51
CA ALA A 82 30.66 -3.88 -21.17
C ALA A 82 29.78 -2.83 -20.46
N LEU A 83 30.11 -1.55 -20.62
CA LEU A 83 29.32 -0.44 -20.07
C LEU A 83 27.95 -0.35 -20.75
N ALA A 84 27.89 -0.48 -22.08
CA ALA A 84 26.62 -0.46 -22.82
C ALA A 84 25.71 -1.64 -22.44
N THR A 85 26.30 -2.81 -22.16
CA THR A 85 25.56 -4.01 -21.73
C THR A 85 25.02 -3.85 -20.31
N ALA A 86 25.82 -3.34 -19.37
CA ALA A 86 25.37 -3.03 -18.02
C ALA A 86 24.22 -2.01 -18.01
N SER A 87 24.31 -0.94 -18.81
CA SER A 87 23.23 0.04 -18.94
C SER A 87 21.92 -0.59 -19.45
N LYS A 88 21.97 -1.46 -20.46
CA LYS A 88 20.79 -2.19 -20.95
C LYS A 88 20.17 -3.09 -19.89
N GLN A 89 20.99 -3.75 -19.07
CA GLN A 89 20.50 -4.60 -17.98
C GLN A 89 19.88 -3.77 -16.85
N ILE A 90 20.44 -2.60 -16.54
CA ILE A 90 19.85 -1.64 -15.59
C ILE A 90 18.49 -1.16 -16.09
N GLU A 91 18.38 -0.82 -17.37
CA GLU A 91 17.10 -0.44 -17.99
C GLU A 91 16.09 -1.59 -17.96
N ALA A 92 16.53 -2.82 -18.21
CA ALA A 92 15.68 -4.01 -18.14
C ALA A 92 15.12 -4.28 -16.73
N LEU A 93 15.80 -3.84 -15.67
CA LEU A 93 15.31 -3.93 -14.29
C LEU A 93 14.20 -2.91 -13.97
N ALA A 94 14.08 -1.83 -14.72
CA ALA A 94 13.13 -0.76 -14.43
C ALA A 94 11.66 -1.25 -14.49
N HIS A 95 11.33 -2.05 -15.51
CA HIS A 95 9.99 -2.58 -15.69
C HIS A 95 9.53 -3.53 -14.55
N PRO A 96 10.28 -4.60 -14.20
CA PRO A 96 9.87 -5.50 -13.12
C PRO A 96 9.86 -4.81 -11.75
N ILE A 97 10.71 -3.81 -11.51
CA ILE A 97 10.64 -2.98 -10.29
C ILE A 97 9.34 -2.16 -10.26
N ALA A 98 8.95 -1.55 -11.38
CA ALA A 98 7.70 -0.79 -11.46
C ALA A 98 6.46 -1.69 -11.26
N GLU A 99 6.47 -2.91 -11.81
CA GLU A 99 5.44 -3.92 -11.55
C GLU A 99 5.36 -4.31 -10.08
N LEU A 100 6.51 -4.56 -9.44
CA LEU A 100 6.58 -4.87 -8.02
C LEU A 100 6.00 -3.74 -7.16
N GLN A 101 6.39 -2.49 -7.44
CA GLN A 101 5.89 -1.32 -6.73
C GLN A 101 4.37 -1.15 -6.90
N ARG A 102 3.84 -1.35 -8.11
CA ARG A 102 2.39 -1.35 -8.37
C ARG A 102 1.68 -2.44 -7.58
N GLY A 103 2.23 -3.65 -7.57
CA GLY A 103 1.70 -4.77 -6.79
C GLY A 103 1.66 -4.48 -5.28
N ILE A 104 2.74 -3.95 -4.72
CA ILE A 104 2.81 -3.55 -3.30
C ILE A 104 1.76 -2.49 -2.97
N ARG A 105 1.63 -1.44 -3.79
CA ARG A 105 0.58 -0.41 -3.59
C ARG A 105 -0.82 -1.02 -3.62
N SER A 106 -1.07 -1.95 -4.55
CA SER A 106 -2.34 -2.67 -4.65
C SER A 106 -2.63 -3.51 -3.41
N LYS A 107 -1.64 -4.22 -2.86
CA LYS A 107 -1.82 -5.00 -1.61
C LYS A 107 -2.01 -4.11 -0.39
N ASN A 108 -1.30 -3.00 -0.30
CA ASN A 108 -1.49 -2.05 0.80
C ASN A 108 -2.92 -1.49 0.83
N SER A 109 -3.48 -1.13 -0.34
CA SER A 109 -4.88 -0.66 -0.40
C SER A 109 -5.89 -1.76 -0.04
N GLN A 110 -5.59 -3.03 -0.33
CA GLN A 110 -6.38 -4.18 0.13
C GLN A 110 -6.32 -4.31 1.66
N CYS A 111 -5.14 -4.23 2.27
CA CYS A 111 -4.98 -4.28 3.72
C CYS A 111 -5.76 -3.18 4.45
N VAL A 112 -5.69 -1.94 3.94
CA VAL A 112 -6.45 -0.81 4.51
C VAL A 112 -7.96 -1.07 4.44
N ARG A 113 -8.46 -1.61 3.32
CA ARG A 113 -9.89 -1.96 3.19
C ARG A 113 -10.31 -3.05 4.17
N LEU A 114 -9.48 -4.07 4.39
CA LEU A 114 -9.76 -5.11 5.38
C LEU A 114 -9.78 -4.55 6.81
N ALA A 115 -8.80 -3.73 7.17
CA ALA A 115 -8.76 -3.08 8.48
C ALA A 115 -9.99 -2.19 8.72
N LEU A 116 -10.43 -1.44 7.70
CA LEU A 116 -11.65 -0.63 7.78
C LEU A 116 -12.89 -1.51 7.96
N ARG A 117 -13.00 -2.61 7.21
CA ARG A 117 -14.11 -3.57 7.35
C ARG A 117 -14.19 -4.11 8.78
N ASP A 118 -13.06 -4.52 9.35
CA ASP A 118 -13.01 -5.09 10.69
C ASP A 118 -13.36 -4.05 11.75
N HIS A 119 -12.92 -2.80 11.59
CA HIS A 119 -13.32 -1.68 12.44
C HIS A 119 -14.84 -1.45 12.40
N LEU A 120 -15.43 -1.38 11.21
CA LEU A 120 -16.87 -1.17 11.04
C LEU A 120 -17.70 -2.33 11.62
N ALA A 121 -17.23 -3.57 11.49
CA ALA A 121 -17.89 -4.73 12.09
C ALA A 121 -17.93 -4.61 13.63
N ASN A 122 -16.82 -4.18 14.24
CA ASN A 122 -16.74 -3.97 15.69
C ASN A 122 -17.68 -2.85 16.16
N GLU A 123 -17.78 -1.75 15.41
CA GLU A 123 -18.71 -0.64 15.68
C GLU A 123 -20.17 -1.10 15.64
N VAL A 124 -20.55 -1.88 14.64
CA VAL A 124 -21.91 -2.44 14.52
C VAL A 124 -22.23 -3.33 15.72
N GLU A 125 -21.33 -4.21 16.12
CA GLU A 125 -21.53 -5.07 17.29
C GLU A 125 -21.55 -4.29 18.61
N ALA A 126 -20.78 -3.22 18.74
CA ALA A 126 -20.86 -2.32 19.89
C ALA A 126 -22.24 -1.64 20.00
N ARG A 127 -22.76 -1.14 18.86
CA ARG A 127 -24.10 -0.51 18.80
C ARG A 127 -25.21 -1.51 19.06
N ARG A 128 -25.13 -2.72 18.50
CA ARG A 128 -26.08 -3.81 18.76
C ARG A 128 -26.14 -4.14 20.25
N ARG A 129 -24.98 -4.26 20.91
CA ARG A 129 -24.92 -4.48 22.36
C ARG A 129 -25.51 -3.32 23.16
N ALA A 130 -25.27 -2.07 22.76
CA ALA A 130 -25.85 -0.90 23.42
C ALA A 130 -27.38 -0.89 23.32
N LEU A 131 -27.92 -1.11 22.12
CA LEU A 131 -29.37 -1.20 21.90
C LEU A 131 -30.01 -2.32 22.70
N SER A 132 -29.35 -3.49 22.77
CA SER A 132 -29.84 -4.61 23.60
C SER A 132 -29.91 -4.23 25.08
N ARG A 133 -28.89 -3.55 25.64
CA ARG A 133 -28.92 -3.06 27.02
C ARG A 133 -30.02 -2.03 27.25
N MET A 134 -30.21 -1.09 26.31
CA MET A 134 -31.29 -0.10 26.39
C MET A 134 -32.67 -0.77 26.36
N GLY A 135 -32.87 -1.75 25.47
CA GLY A 135 -34.10 -2.54 25.42
C GLY A 135 -34.37 -3.30 26.72
N ALA A 136 -33.34 -3.90 27.32
CA ALA A 136 -33.45 -4.55 28.62
C ALA A 136 -33.85 -3.55 29.73
N ALA A 137 -33.21 -2.38 29.79
CA ALA A 137 -33.54 -1.34 30.76
C ALA A 137 -34.99 -0.84 30.61
N LEU A 138 -35.45 -0.62 29.38
CA LEU A 138 -36.84 -0.25 29.11
C LEU A 138 -37.83 -1.35 29.52
N SER A 139 -37.49 -2.62 29.30
CA SER A 139 -38.31 -3.76 29.73
C SER A 139 -38.45 -3.81 31.25
N ILE A 140 -37.33 -3.64 31.98
CA ILE A 140 -37.32 -3.60 33.45
C ILE A 140 -38.16 -2.42 33.96
N ALA A 141 -37.98 -1.23 33.38
CA ALA A 141 -38.75 -0.05 33.78
C ALA A 141 -40.26 -0.24 33.61
N ARG A 142 -40.70 -0.94 32.56
CA ARG A 142 -42.12 -1.28 32.34
C ARG A 142 -42.67 -2.32 33.30
N GLN A 143 -41.83 -3.16 33.88
CA GLN A 143 -42.25 -4.18 34.84
C GLN A 143 -42.34 -3.64 36.27
N CYS A 144 -41.62 -2.56 36.57
CA CYS A 144 -41.51 -1.98 37.91
C CYS A 144 -42.32 -0.68 38.11
N GLY A 145 -42.99 -0.16 37.08
CA GLY A 145 -43.86 1.02 37.12
C GLY A 145 -45.29 0.67 36.79
#